data_AF-A0A8T5P253-F1
#
_entry.id   AF-A0A8T5P253-F1
#
_cell.length_a   1.000
_cell.length_b   1.000
_cell.length_c   1.000
_cell.angle_alpha   90.00
_cell.angle_beta   90.00
_cell.angle_gamma   90.00
#
_symmetry.space_group_name_H-M   'P 1'
#
loop_
_entity.id
_entity.type
_entity.pdbx_description
1 polymer ?
#
loop_
_entity_poly.entity_id
_entity_poly.type
_entity_poly.pdbx_seq_one_letter_code
_entity_poly.pdbx_strand_id
1 'polypeptide(L)'
;MVSDSKIRRMDEKVDEFRMRIKDSSQRAVFGDVFDDATLMALYELAKKGYIDAMGGSVSTGKEANVFHAISKEYGEVAVKIFMMSTANFNAMKDYILGDPRFMGIRHTRKDIILAWARKEFKNLKRAQEAGVRVPEPYVVKRNILLMEFIGNDGVAMPQLKDVIMTQDDAQRIFNKIVEYMSLLYGKAKLIHADLSEYNILVDLNDMSPVFIDMGQSVTTDHVNAETFLIRDVNNVARFFKKLDIRINEEEIMTMIKEVEK
;
A
#
# COMPACT_ATOMS: atom_id res chain seq x y z
N MET A 1 -33.49 15.58 4.70
CA MET A 1 -33.17 15.61 6.15
C MET A 1 -32.93 14.18 6.60
N VAL A 2 -31.70 13.84 6.99
CA VAL A 2 -31.42 12.55 7.63
C VAL A 2 -32.11 12.60 9.00
N SER A 3 -32.94 11.62 9.35
CA SER A 3 -33.72 11.65 10.60
C SER A 3 -32.79 11.56 11.83
N ASP A 4 -33.08 12.32 12.89
CA ASP A 4 -32.30 12.32 14.16
C ASP A 4 -32.10 10.91 14.74
N SER A 5 -33.05 10.01 14.51
CA SER A 5 -32.96 8.61 14.90
C SER A 5 -31.84 7.83 14.18
N LYS A 6 -31.53 8.18 12.92
CA LYS A 6 -30.45 7.56 12.15
C LYS A 6 -29.09 8.06 12.61
N ILE A 7 -28.98 9.35 12.94
CA ILE A 7 -27.75 9.97 13.45
C ILE A 7 -27.41 9.37 14.81
N ARG A 8 -28.36 9.33 15.75
CA ARG A 8 -28.15 8.73 17.07
C ARG A 8 -27.72 7.26 17.02
N ARG A 9 -28.33 6.46 16.13
CA ARG A 9 -27.93 5.05 15.92
C ARG A 9 -26.56 4.92 15.26
N MET A 10 -26.13 5.94 14.52
CA MET A 10 -24.79 5.99 13.94
C MET A 10 -23.77 6.24 15.07
N ASP A 11 -24.02 7.23 15.91
CA ASP A 11 -23.15 7.57 17.04
C ASP A 11 -22.95 6.37 17.99
N GLU A 12 -24.03 5.69 18.37
CA GLU A 12 -23.99 4.49 19.23
C GLU A 12 -23.07 3.39 18.69
N LYS A 13 -23.04 3.17 17.37
CA LYS A 13 -22.20 2.15 16.73
C LYS A 13 -20.74 2.60 16.61
N VAL A 14 -20.50 3.89 16.35
CA VAL A 14 -19.15 4.44 16.37
C VAL A 14 -18.54 4.26 17.76
N ASP A 15 -19.31 4.57 18.80
CA ASP A 15 -18.88 4.41 20.18
C ASP A 15 -18.65 2.94 20.54
N GLU A 16 -19.53 2.02 20.11
CA GLU A 16 -19.31 0.58 20.25
C GLU A 16 -17.98 0.14 19.61
N PHE A 17 -17.67 0.63 18.40
CA PHE A 17 -16.40 0.32 17.75
C PHE A 17 -15.20 0.90 18.51
N ARG A 18 -15.28 2.16 18.96
CA ARG A 18 -14.22 2.81 19.75
C ARG A 18 -13.91 2.04 21.04
N MET A 19 -14.90 1.39 21.64
CA MET A 19 -14.69 0.52 22.81
C MET A 19 -13.88 -0.74 22.49
N ARG A 20 -13.88 -1.23 21.26
CA ARG A 20 -13.07 -2.37 20.81
C ARG A 20 -11.60 -2.02 20.58
N ILE A 21 -11.27 -0.72 20.59
CA ILE A 21 -9.89 -0.22 20.50
C ILE A 21 -9.25 -0.32 21.89
N LYS A 22 -8.16 -1.10 21.99
CA LYS A 22 -7.52 -1.42 23.27
C LYS A 22 -6.68 -0.29 23.86
N ASP A 23 -6.24 0.68 23.04
CA ASP A 23 -5.28 1.72 23.43
C ASP A 23 -5.91 3.13 23.43
N SER A 24 -5.69 3.90 24.49
CA SER A 24 -6.18 5.28 24.62
C SER A 24 -5.56 6.26 23.62
N SER A 25 -4.29 6.07 23.25
CA SER A 25 -3.63 6.88 22.23
C SER A 25 -4.25 6.63 20.84
N GLN A 26 -4.61 5.38 20.56
CA GLN A 26 -5.34 5.02 19.34
C GLN A 26 -6.73 5.65 19.36
N ARG A 27 -7.47 5.60 20.48
CA ARG A 27 -8.79 6.28 20.53
C ARG A 27 -8.70 7.77 20.17
N ALA A 28 -7.64 8.47 20.58
CA ALA A 28 -7.41 9.87 20.19
C ALA A 28 -7.15 10.02 18.68
N VAL A 29 -6.29 9.19 18.09
CA VAL A 29 -6.07 9.16 16.63
C VAL A 29 -7.38 8.91 15.87
N PHE A 30 -8.20 7.97 16.33
CA PHE A 30 -9.48 7.68 15.67
C PHE A 30 -10.54 8.76 15.90
N GLY A 31 -10.47 9.51 17.00
CA GLY A 31 -11.38 10.61 17.32
C GLY A 31 -11.11 11.87 16.51
N ASP A 32 -9.83 12.21 16.28
CA ASP A 32 -9.45 13.47 15.64
C ASP A 32 -9.13 13.33 14.14
N VAL A 33 -8.80 12.12 13.66
CA VAL A 33 -8.30 11.92 12.29
C VAL A 33 -9.33 11.33 11.33
N PHE A 34 -10.33 10.58 11.81
CA PHE A 34 -11.27 9.87 10.95
C PHE A 34 -12.68 10.46 10.97
N ASP A 35 -13.28 10.62 9.78
CA ASP A 35 -14.68 11.01 9.65
C ASP A 35 -15.63 9.87 10.09
N ASP A 36 -16.85 10.19 10.50
CA ASP A 36 -17.86 9.22 10.95
C ASP A 36 -18.10 8.11 9.92
N ALA A 37 -17.99 8.45 8.63
CA ALA A 37 -18.15 7.50 7.54
C ALA A 37 -17.00 6.48 7.44
N THR A 38 -15.76 6.85 7.82
CA THR A 38 -14.65 5.88 7.98
C THR A 38 -14.89 5.00 9.19
N LEU A 39 -15.29 5.58 10.33
CA LEU A 39 -15.58 4.81 11.56
C LEU A 39 -16.72 3.80 11.33
N MET A 40 -17.76 4.20 10.60
CA MET A 40 -18.83 3.30 10.16
C MET A 40 -18.33 2.17 9.27
N ALA A 41 -17.43 2.47 8.33
CA ALA A 41 -16.87 1.44 7.45
C ALA A 41 -16.01 0.44 8.23
N LEU A 42 -15.24 0.90 9.22
CA LEU A 42 -14.50 0.02 10.14
C LEU A 42 -15.45 -0.85 10.98
N TYR A 43 -16.52 -0.27 11.52
CA TYR A 43 -17.55 -1.02 12.24
C TYR A 43 -18.17 -2.12 11.37
N GLU A 44 -18.49 -1.81 10.11
CA GLU A 44 -19.02 -2.81 9.18
C GLU A 44 -18.02 -3.94 8.88
N LEU A 45 -16.73 -3.62 8.73
CA LEU A 45 -15.67 -4.62 8.55
C LEU A 45 -15.56 -5.51 9.80
N ALA A 46 -15.57 -4.92 10.99
CA ALA A 46 -15.51 -5.66 12.24
C ALA A 46 -16.73 -6.57 12.44
N LYS A 47 -17.92 -6.06 12.15
CA LYS A 47 -19.16 -6.85 12.23
C LYS A 47 -19.16 -8.05 11.28
N LYS A 48 -18.49 -7.93 10.14
CA LYS A 48 -18.36 -9.02 9.15
C LYS A 48 -17.25 -10.02 9.47
N GLY A 49 -16.47 -9.80 10.54
CA GLY A 49 -15.38 -10.69 10.93
C GLY A 49 -14.04 -10.40 10.24
N TYR A 50 -13.95 -9.33 9.45
CA TYR A 50 -12.69 -8.93 8.83
C TYR A 50 -11.70 -8.35 9.84
N ILE A 51 -12.20 -7.75 10.94
CA ILE A 51 -11.40 -7.11 11.99
C ILE A 51 -11.99 -7.51 13.35
N ASP A 52 -11.24 -8.27 14.13
CA ASP A 52 -11.63 -8.66 15.49
C ASP A 52 -11.09 -7.68 16.55
N ALA A 53 -9.86 -7.21 16.37
CA ALA A 53 -9.23 -6.24 17.26
C ALA A 53 -8.27 -5.32 16.49
N MET A 54 -8.37 -4.01 16.72
CA MET A 54 -7.38 -3.05 16.23
C MET A 54 -6.15 -3.04 17.15
N GLY A 55 -4.97 -3.03 16.53
CA GLY A 55 -3.67 -2.89 17.18
C GLY A 55 -3.03 -1.52 16.93
N GLY A 56 -1.71 -1.46 17.15
CA GLY A 56 -0.91 -0.24 17.04
C GLY A 56 -0.87 0.38 15.64
N SER A 57 -0.52 1.66 15.59
CA SER A 57 -0.12 2.29 14.32
C SER A 57 1.20 1.70 13.86
N VAL A 58 1.23 1.26 12.60
CA VAL A 58 2.42 0.71 11.92
C VAL A 58 3.13 1.83 11.17
N SER A 59 2.37 2.71 10.53
CA SER A 59 2.91 3.85 9.81
C SER A 59 1.89 5.00 9.81
N THR A 60 2.39 6.22 9.99
CA THR A 60 1.61 7.45 9.86
C THR A 60 2.14 8.25 8.69
N GLY A 61 1.30 8.50 7.69
CA GLY A 61 1.67 9.19 6.46
C GLY A 61 0.83 10.43 6.20
N LYS A 62 1.23 11.21 5.19
CA LYS A 62 0.45 12.38 4.72
C LYS A 62 -0.78 12.00 3.91
N GLU A 63 -0.88 10.75 3.46
CA GLU A 63 -1.93 10.29 2.55
C GLU A 63 -2.76 9.16 3.15
N ALA A 64 -2.13 8.29 3.93
CA ALA A 64 -2.78 7.20 4.63
C ALA A 64 -2.05 6.87 5.94
N ASN A 65 -2.79 6.29 6.87
CA ASN A 65 -2.24 5.67 8.07
C ASN A 65 -2.45 4.16 7.98
N VAL A 66 -1.46 3.39 8.41
CA VAL A 66 -1.51 1.92 8.45
C VAL A 66 -1.54 1.49 9.91
N PHE A 67 -2.46 0.59 10.22
CA PHE A 67 -2.61 0.00 11.55
C PHE A 67 -2.49 -1.51 11.47
N HIS A 68 -1.91 -2.10 12.50
CA HIS A 68 -2.01 -3.53 12.72
C HIS A 68 -3.42 -3.86 13.23
N ALA A 69 -3.95 -5.03 12.88
CA ALA A 69 -5.17 -5.57 13.44
C ALA A 69 -5.14 -7.11 13.41
N ILE A 70 -6.00 -7.72 14.24
CA ILE A 70 -6.22 -9.16 14.27
C ILE A 70 -7.53 -9.48 13.56
N SER A 71 -7.48 -10.49 12.70
CA SER A 71 -8.61 -11.09 12.01
C SER A 71 -8.66 -12.58 12.34
N LYS A 72 -9.86 -13.11 12.64
CA LYS A 72 -10.06 -14.56 12.79
C LYS A 72 -9.86 -15.33 11.49
N GLU A 73 -10.11 -14.68 10.36
CA GLU A 73 -10.01 -15.32 9.04
C GLU A 73 -8.57 -15.34 8.53
N TYR A 74 -7.82 -14.24 8.74
CA TYR A 74 -6.51 -14.04 8.11
C TYR A 74 -5.33 -13.95 9.09
N GLY A 75 -5.56 -14.02 10.40
CA GLY A 75 -4.50 -13.80 11.40
C GLY A 75 -4.16 -12.32 11.57
N GLU A 76 -2.89 -11.95 11.43
CA GLU A 76 -2.46 -10.55 11.48
C GLU A 76 -2.71 -9.85 10.14
N VAL A 77 -3.33 -8.67 10.19
CA VAL A 77 -3.69 -7.88 9.00
C VAL A 77 -3.28 -6.43 9.15
N ALA A 78 -2.94 -5.81 8.03
CA ALA A 78 -2.72 -4.37 7.91
C ALA A 78 -3.99 -3.67 7.45
N VAL A 79 -4.42 -2.65 8.21
CA VAL A 79 -5.55 -1.77 7.90
C VAL A 79 -4.99 -0.43 7.42
N LYS A 80 -4.93 -0.22 6.10
CA LYS A 80 -4.53 1.06 5.49
C LYS A 80 -5.76 1.96 5.31
N ILE A 81 -5.77 3.10 6.00
CA ILE A 81 -6.86 4.08 5.99
C ILE A 81 -6.37 5.35 5.30
N PHE A 82 -6.93 5.66 4.14
CA PHE A 82 -6.61 6.88 3.38
C PHE A 82 -7.30 8.09 4.00
N MET A 83 -6.54 9.18 4.20
CA MET A 83 -7.03 10.38 4.89
C MET A 83 -7.92 11.22 3.98
N MET A 84 -9.14 11.50 4.45
CA MET A 84 -10.15 12.22 3.64
C MET A 84 -9.89 13.74 3.57
N SER A 85 -9.33 14.33 4.63
CA SER A 85 -9.21 15.78 4.82
C SER A 85 -7.84 16.33 4.41
N THR A 86 -6.76 15.60 4.71
CA THR A 86 -5.37 16.07 4.64
C THR A 86 -4.54 15.50 3.50
N ALA A 87 -5.03 14.49 2.77
CA ALA A 87 -4.26 13.87 1.70
C ALA A 87 -3.88 14.87 0.60
N ASN A 88 -2.61 14.81 0.15
CA ASN A 88 -2.03 15.75 -0.79
C ASN A 88 -2.60 15.56 -2.21
N PHE A 89 -3.72 16.23 -2.46
CA PHE A 89 -4.51 16.14 -3.68
C PHE A 89 -3.72 16.43 -4.97
N ASN A 90 -2.68 17.27 -4.90
CA ASN A 90 -1.94 17.64 -6.09
C ASN A 90 -0.96 16.55 -6.52
N ALA A 91 -0.25 15.90 -5.59
CA ALA A 91 0.63 14.78 -5.90
C ALA A 91 -0.17 13.57 -6.45
N MET A 92 -1.37 13.36 -5.90
CA MET A 92 -2.27 12.30 -6.35
C MET A 92 -2.73 12.46 -7.81
N LYS A 93 -2.84 13.69 -8.32
CA LYS A 93 -3.27 13.91 -9.71
C LYS A 93 -2.32 13.30 -10.72
N ASP A 94 -1.02 13.35 -10.50
CA ASP A 94 -0.04 12.91 -11.51
C ASP A 94 -0.06 11.39 -11.75
N TYR A 95 -0.53 10.62 -10.76
CA TYR A 95 -0.68 9.16 -10.83
C TYR A 95 -2.08 8.68 -11.23
N ILE A 96 -3.02 9.64 -11.41
CA ILE A 96 -4.43 9.40 -11.79
C ILE A 96 -4.72 9.99 -13.17
N LEU A 97 -4.18 11.18 -13.47
CA LEU A 97 -4.30 11.87 -14.74
C LEU A 97 -3.52 11.11 -15.80
N GLY A 98 -4.24 10.38 -16.64
CA GLY A 98 -3.66 9.51 -17.66
C GLY A 98 -3.88 8.02 -17.41
N ASP A 99 -4.43 7.63 -16.26
CA ASP A 99 -4.88 6.26 -16.02
C ASP A 99 -6.31 6.06 -16.58
N PRO A 100 -6.49 5.22 -17.61
CA PRO A 100 -7.80 4.99 -18.23
C PRO A 100 -8.89 4.55 -17.25
N ARG A 101 -8.51 3.92 -16.13
CA ARG A 101 -9.43 3.43 -15.08
C ARG A 101 -10.11 4.56 -14.30
N PHE A 102 -9.61 5.79 -14.44
CA PHE A 102 -10.13 6.97 -13.77
C PHE A 102 -10.90 7.91 -14.72
N MET A 103 -11.00 7.55 -16.01
CA MET A 103 -11.85 8.28 -16.97
C MET A 103 -13.31 8.21 -16.52
N GLY A 104 -13.92 9.36 -16.25
CA GLY A 104 -15.33 9.46 -15.83
C GLY A 104 -15.57 9.46 -14.31
N ILE A 105 -14.53 9.39 -13.48
CA ILE A 105 -14.68 9.63 -12.03
C ILE A 105 -14.86 11.13 -11.79
N ARG A 106 -15.83 11.50 -10.94
CA ARG A 106 -16.00 12.89 -10.51
C ARG A 106 -14.71 13.37 -9.84
N HIS A 107 -14.20 14.53 -10.23
CA HIS A 107 -12.93 15.07 -9.73
C HIS A 107 -13.03 15.69 -8.32
N THR A 108 -13.91 15.17 -7.47
CA THR A 108 -13.94 15.57 -6.06
C THR A 108 -12.82 14.85 -5.30
N ARG A 109 -12.27 15.50 -4.27
CA ARG A 109 -11.23 14.89 -3.41
C ARG A 109 -11.68 13.54 -2.86
N LYS A 110 -12.92 13.46 -2.38
CA LYS A 110 -13.51 12.24 -1.84
C LYS A 110 -13.50 11.12 -2.88
N ASP A 111 -14.06 11.36 -4.07
CA ASP A 111 -14.18 10.32 -5.09
C ASP A 111 -12.82 9.81 -5.57
N ILE A 112 -11.83 10.72 -5.66
CA ILE A 112 -10.44 10.38 -5.97
C ILE A 112 -9.81 9.48 -4.90
N ILE A 113 -9.97 9.79 -3.61
CA ILE A 113 -9.43 8.97 -2.52
C ILE A 113 -10.08 7.57 -2.51
N LEU A 114 -11.40 7.49 -2.72
CA LEU A 114 -12.09 6.20 -2.79
C LEU A 114 -11.65 5.38 -4.01
N ALA A 115 -11.40 6.05 -5.13
CA ALA A 115 -10.86 5.41 -6.32
C ALA A 115 -9.41 4.96 -6.11
N TRP A 116 -8.61 5.72 -5.36
CA TRP A 116 -7.25 5.36 -4.98
C TRP A 116 -7.18 4.08 -4.15
N ALA A 117 -8.00 3.98 -3.10
CA ALA A 117 -8.07 2.76 -2.28
C ALA A 117 -8.42 1.52 -3.13
N ARG A 118 -9.35 1.67 -4.07
CA ARG A 118 -9.72 0.61 -5.02
C ARG A 118 -8.61 0.31 -6.03
N LYS A 119 -7.86 1.32 -6.47
CA LYS A 119 -6.73 1.18 -7.38
C LYS A 119 -5.63 0.38 -6.72
N GLU A 120 -5.25 0.71 -5.48
CA GLU A 120 -4.23 -0.02 -4.74
C GLU A 120 -4.63 -1.48 -4.53
N PHE A 121 -5.88 -1.75 -4.10
CA PHE A 121 -6.41 -3.12 -4.01
C PHE A 121 -6.25 -3.91 -5.33
N LYS A 122 -6.62 -3.30 -6.46
CA LYS A 122 -6.52 -3.93 -7.79
C LYS A 122 -5.07 -4.12 -8.24
N ASN A 123 -4.20 -3.16 -7.92
CA ASN A 123 -2.78 -3.23 -8.27
C ASN A 123 -2.08 -4.34 -7.47
N LEU A 124 -2.37 -4.47 -6.16
CA LEU A 124 -1.88 -5.57 -5.33
C LEU A 124 -2.29 -6.93 -5.92
N LYS A 125 -3.56 -7.10 -6.29
CA LYS A 125 -4.03 -8.35 -6.95
C LYS A 125 -3.27 -8.66 -8.23
N ARG A 126 -3.14 -7.69 -9.14
CA ARG A 126 -2.42 -7.86 -10.41
C ARG A 126 -0.94 -8.21 -10.18
N ALA A 127 -0.29 -7.58 -9.20
CA ALA A 127 1.10 -7.85 -8.87
C ALA A 127 1.28 -9.27 -8.30
N GLN A 128 0.39 -9.67 -7.37
CA GLN A 128 0.38 -11.02 -6.81
C GLN A 128 0.14 -12.09 -7.89
N GLU A 129 -0.85 -11.89 -8.77
CA GLU A 129 -1.14 -12.77 -9.92
C GLU A 129 0.05 -12.88 -10.90
N ALA A 130 0.86 -11.82 -11.02
CA ALA A 130 2.08 -11.83 -11.81
C ALA A 130 3.27 -12.53 -11.14
N GLY A 131 3.14 -12.93 -9.86
CA GLY A 131 4.20 -13.56 -9.07
C GLY A 131 5.11 -12.58 -8.31
N VAL A 132 4.74 -11.30 -8.23
CA VAL A 132 5.44 -10.31 -7.41
C VAL A 132 5.01 -10.46 -5.96
N ARG A 133 5.97 -10.51 -5.03
CA ARG A 133 5.67 -10.53 -3.60
C ARG A 133 5.23 -9.15 -3.13
N VAL A 134 3.94 -9.03 -2.88
CA VAL A 134 3.24 -7.87 -2.30
C VAL A 134 2.32 -8.34 -1.18
N PRO A 135 1.83 -7.46 -0.29
CA PRO A 135 0.78 -7.81 0.66
C PRO A 135 -0.46 -8.36 -0.05
N GLU A 136 -0.95 -9.52 0.37
CA GLU A 136 -2.20 -10.07 -0.16
C GLU A 136 -3.39 -9.15 0.19
N PRO A 137 -4.15 -8.65 -0.80
CA PRO A 137 -5.26 -7.73 -0.54
C PRO A 137 -6.57 -8.49 -0.25
N TYR A 138 -7.10 -8.35 0.97
CA TYR A 138 -8.30 -9.07 1.40
C TYR A 138 -9.59 -8.32 1.04
N VAL A 139 -9.72 -7.07 1.46
CA VAL A 139 -10.95 -6.30 1.24
C VAL A 139 -10.67 -4.80 1.12
N VAL A 140 -11.41 -4.13 0.23
CA VAL A 140 -11.47 -2.66 0.18
C VAL A 140 -12.89 -2.20 0.48
N LYS A 141 -13.02 -1.32 1.47
CA LYS A 141 -14.29 -0.69 1.85
C LYS A 141 -14.09 0.80 2.02
N ARG A 142 -14.72 1.58 1.15
CA ARG A 142 -14.62 3.04 1.16
C ARG A 142 -13.14 3.47 0.99
N ASN A 143 -12.56 4.18 1.96
CA ASN A 143 -11.18 4.62 2.04
C ASN A 143 -10.32 3.69 2.92
N ILE A 144 -10.72 2.44 3.10
CA ILE A 144 -10.02 1.45 3.93
C ILE A 144 -9.66 0.27 3.04
N LEU A 145 -8.38 -0.11 3.08
CA LEU A 145 -7.82 -1.31 2.48
C LEU A 145 -7.32 -2.23 3.60
N LEU A 146 -7.83 -3.46 3.62
CA LEU A 146 -7.33 -4.54 4.45
C LEU A 146 -6.45 -5.45 3.59
N MET A 147 -5.24 -5.73 4.07
CA MET A 147 -4.28 -6.56 3.39
C MET A 147 -3.43 -7.34 4.40
N GLU A 148 -2.63 -8.28 3.92
CA GLU A 148 -1.66 -9.03 4.70
C GLU A 148 -0.75 -8.09 5.51
N PHE A 149 -0.53 -8.44 6.78
CA PHE A 149 0.50 -7.80 7.57
C PHE A 149 1.86 -8.43 7.26
N ILE A 150 2.79 -7.66 6.73
CA ILE A 150 4.16 -8.11 6.48
C ILE A 150 4.98 -7.88 7.75
N GLY A 151 4.91 -8.84 8.66
CA GLY A 151 5.47 -8.75 10.00
C GLY A 151 5.08 -9.95 10.85
N ASN A 152 5.49 -9.93 12.11
CA ASN A 152 5.11 -10.95 13.10
C ASN A 152 4.87 -10.28 14.46
N ASP A 153 3.91 -10.80 15.22
CA ASP A 153 3.55 -10.35 16.56
C ASP A 153 3.29 -8.83 16.64
N GLY A 154 2.65 -8.29 15.60
CA GLY A 154 2.34 -6.87 15.47
C GLY A 154 3.53 -5.97 15.16
N VAL A 155 4.72 -6.53 14.90
CA VAL A 155 5.93 -5.80 14.49
C VAL A 155 6.14 -6.00 12.99
N ALA A 156 6.13 -4.90 12.23
CA ALA A 156 6.35 -4.94 10.79
C ALA A 156 7.80 -5.32 10.47
N MET A 157 8.00 -6.04 9.36
CA MET A 157 9.33 -6.27 8.82
C MET A 157 10.02 -4.93 8.50
N PRO A 158 11.36 -4.85 8.61
CA PRO A 158 12.09 -3.62 8.33
C PRO A 158 12.00 -3.22 6.86
N GLN A 159 12.06 -1.91 6.60
CA GLN A 159 12.28 -1.38 5.27
C GLN A 159 13.71 -1.67 4.83
N LEU A 160 13.92 -1.88 3.53
CA LEU A 160 15.22 -2.20 2.94
C LEU A 160 16.33 -1.22 3.37
N LYS A 161 16.00 0.07 3.53
CA LYS A 161 16.93 1.10 4.00
C LYS A 161 17.52 0.86 5.39
N ASP A 162 16.79 0.13 6.24
CA ASP A 162 17.14 -0.12 7.65
C ASP A 162 17.76 -1.51 7.86
N VAL A 163 17.87 -2.31 6.79
CA VAL A 163 18.41 -3.67 6.87
C VAL A 163 19.93 -3.63 6.78
N ILE A 164 20.58 -4.25 7.77
CA ILE A 164 22.01 -4.55 7.74
C ILE A 164 22.18 -5.88 7.02
N MET A 165 22.95 -5.90 5.94
CA MET A 165 23.10 -7.07 5.08
C MET A 165 24.52 -7.22 4.56
N THR A 166 24.91 -8.45 4.21
CA THR A 166 26.18 -8.71 3.52
C THR A 166 26.11 -8.28 2.06
N GLN A 167 27.25 -8.19 1.38
CA GLN A 167 27.27 -7.91 -0.07
C GLN A 167 26.56 -9.02 -0.87
N ASP A 168 26.69 -10.27 -0.45
CA ASP A 168 26.02 -11.41 -1.08
C ASP A 168 24.49 -11.31 -0.92
N ASP A 169 24.01 -10.96 0.27
CA ASP A 169 22.58 -10.69 0.52
C ASP A 169 22.07 -9.52 -0.33
N ALA A 170 22.83 -8.43 -0.37
CA ALA A 170 22.49 -7.26 -1.19
C ALA A 170 22.38 -7.63 -2.67
N GLN A 171 23.30 -8.44 -3.20
CA GLN A 171 23.24 -8.93 -4.57
C GLN A 171 22.00 -9.81 -4.81
N ARG A 172 21.68 -10.72 -3.88
CA ARG A 172 20.49 -11.59 -3.99
C ARG A 172 19.19 -10.77 -3.97
N ILE A 173 19.07 -9.83 -3.04
CA ILE A 173 17.90 -8.94 -2.93
C ILE A 173 17.78 -8.10 -4.20
N PHE A 174 18.87 -7.49 -4.67
CA PHE A 174 18.88 -6.69 -5.89
C PHE A 174 18.37 -7.48 -7.10
N ASN A 175 18.89 -8.70 -7.31
CA ASN A 175 18.44 -9.56 -8.40
C ASN A 175 16.94 -9.86 -8.30
N LYS A 176 16.44 -10.11 -7.08
CA LYS A 176 15.02 -10.38 -6.85
C LYS A 176 14.14 -9.15 -7.07
N ILE A 177 14.61 -7.97 -6.70
CA ILE A 177 13.92 -6.70 -6.99
C ILE A 177 13.82 -6.48 -8.50
N VAL A 178 14.91 -6.68 -9.25
CA VAL A 178 14.88 -6.55 -10.72
C VAL A 178 13.91 -7.57 -11.33
N GLU A 179 13.93 -8.83 -10.88
CA GLU A 179 12.95 -9.84 -11.30
C GLU A 179 11.50 -9.38 -11.06
N TYR A 180 11.20 -8.83 -9.87
CA TYR A 180 9.88 -8.28 -9.56
C TYR A 180 9.50 -7.08 -10.41
N MET A 181 10.45 -6.18 -10.71
CA MET A 181 10.20 -5.08 -11.65
C MET A 181 9.86 -5.61 -13.04
N SER A 182 10.54 -6.65 -13.52
CA SER A 182 10.26 -7.28 -14.80
C SER A 182 8.90 -7.98 -14.82
N LEU A 183 8.53 -8.71 -13.77
CA LEU A 183 7.21 -9.34 -13.65
C LEU A 183 6.08 -8.30 -13.57
N LEU A 184 6.31 -7.21 -12.83
CA LEU A 184 5.34 -6.12 -12.71
C LEU A 184 5.11 -5.43 -14.07
N TYR A 185 6.19 -5.15 -14.82
CA TYR A 185 6.12 -4.55 -16.14
C TYR A 185 5.53 -5.51 -17.18
N GLY A 186 6.13 -6.69 -17.34
CA GLY A 186 5.82 -7.67 -18.37
C GLY A 186 4.47 -8.35 -18.17
N LYS A 187 4.19 -8.87 -16.97
CA LYS A 187 2.95 -9.65 -16.71
C LYS A 187 1.84 -8.81 -16.10
N ALA A 188 2.15 -8.03 -15.06
CA ALA A 188 1.11 -7.25 -14.41
C ALA A 188 0.70 -6.02 -15.23
N LYS A 189 1.49 -5.61 -16.25
CA LYS A 189 1.34 -4.35 -17.02
C LYS A 189 1.25 -3.12 -16.10
N LEU A 190 2.14 -3.09 -15.10
CA LEU A 190 2.23 -2.06 -14.09
C LEU A 190 3.69 -1.58 -13.94
N ILE A 191 3.84 -0.33 -13.53
CA ILE A 191 5.10 0.26 -13.08
C ILE A 191 4.84 0.80 -11.68
N HIS A 192 5.70 0.50 -10.71
CA HIS A 192 5.48 0.93 -9.34
C HIS A 192 5.38 2.45 -9.23
N ALA A 193 6.19 3.15 -10.03
CA ALA A 193 6.21 4.58 -10.19
C ALA A 193 6.58 5.35 -8.92
N ASP A 194 7.12 4.70 -7.90
CA ASP A 194 7.70 5.33 -6.70
C ASP A 194 8.57 4.29 -5.95
N LEU A 195 9.23 3.39 -6.67
CA LEU A 195 10.00 2.32 -6.05
C LEU A 195 11.31 2.87 -5.48
N SER A 196 11.58 2.56 -4.22
CA SER A 196 12.79 2.93 -3.49
C SER A 196 12.98 2.03 -2.28
N GLU A 197 14.11 2.17 -1.58
CA GLU A 197 14.44 1.46 -0.35
C GLU A 197 13.47 1.70 0.82
N TYR A 198 12.57 2.69 0.70
CA TYR A 198 11.52 3.00 1.67
C TYR A 198 10.25 2.17 1.43
N ASN A 199 10.01 1.73 0.19
CA ASN A 199 8.77 1.07 -0.22
C ASN A 199 8.98 -0.43 -0.47
N ILE A 200 10.07 -0.97 0.05
CA ILE A 200 10.44 -2.38 0.00
C ILE A 200 10.67 -2.82 1.45
N LEU A 201 9.90 -3.80 1.91
CA LEU A 201 10.18 -4.51 3.17
C LEU A 201 11.07 -5.72 2.88
N VAL A 202 11.78 -6.21 3.89
CA VAL A 202 12.62 -7.42 3.77
C VAL A 202 12.22 -8.41 4.84
N ASP A 203 11.83 -9.61 4.43
CA ASP A 203 11.67 -10.73 5.35
C ASP A 203 13.07 -11.19 5.80
N LEU A 204 13.37 -11.04 7.10
CA LEU A 204 14.68 -11.36 7.64
C LEU A 204 14.95 -12.87 7.73
N ASN A 205 13.94 -13.72 7.56
CA ASN A 205 14.11 -15.17 7.61
C ASN A 205 14.82 -15.71 6.36
N ASP A 206 14.53 -15.15 5.19
CA ASP A 206 15.07 -15.59 3.90
C ASP A 206 15.69 -14.46 3.07
N MET A 207 15.70 -13.23 3.60
CA MET A 207 16.15 -12.01 2.94
C MET A 207 15.37 -11.71 1.65
N SER A 208 14.09 -12.08 1.57
CA SER A 208 13.25 -11.79 0.40
C SER A 208 12.63 -10.39 0.46
N PRO A 209 12.65 -9.63 -0.65
CA PRO A 209 11.99 -8.33 -0.71
C PRO A 209 10.46 -8.46 -0.84
N VAL A 210 9.72 -7.52 -0.29
CA VAL A 210 8.27 -7.38 -0.44
C VAL A 210 7.94 -5.95 -0.86
N PHE A 211 7.30 -5.78 -2.01
CA PHE A 211 6.88 -4.45 -2.47
C PHE A 211 5.61 -4.00 -1.75
N ILE A 212 5.62 -2.79 -1.22
CA ILE A 212 4.47 -2.16 -0.55
C ILE A 212 4.13 -0.82 -1.21
N ASP A 213 2.98 -0.25 -0.87
CA ASP A 213 2.50 1.03 -1.43
C ASP A 213 2.24 1.03 -2.96
N MET A 214 1.55 -0.01 -3.44
CA MET A 214 1.15 -0.16 -4.85
C MET A 214 0.06 0.84 -5.31
N GLY A 215 -0.29 1.84 -4.49
CA GLY A 215 -1.29 2.86 -4.81
C GLY A 215 -0.80 3.86 -5.87
N GLN A 216 0.49 4.18 -5.86
CA GLN A 216 1.10 5.09 -6.83
C GLN A 216 1.31 4.42 -8.20
N SER A 217 1.29 3.09 -8.28
CA SER A 217 1.60 2.35 -9.50
C SER A 217 0.71 2.70 -10.68
N VAL A 218 1.31 2.92 -11.84
CA VAL A 218 0.63 3.27 -13.10
C VAL A 218 0.65 2.11 -14.08
N THR A 219 -0.21 2.14 -15.08
CA THR A 219 -0.18 1.16 -16.18
C THR A 219 0.96 1.45 -17.15
N THR A 220 1.42 0.45 -17.89
CA THR A 220 2.45 0.62 -18.92
C THR A 220 2.00 1.53 -20.07
N ASP A 221 0.70 1.70 -20.27
CA ASP A 221 0.11 2.62 -21.27
C ASP A 221 0.03 4.08 -20.78
N HIS A 222 0.47 4.37 -19.56
CA HIS A 222 0.46 5.72 -19.02
C HIS A 222 1.40 6.63 -19.80
N VAL A 223 1.02 7.89 -20.02
CA VAL A 223 1.82 8.85 -20.82
C VAL A 223 3.24 9.05 -20.30
N ASN A 224 3.42 8.92 -18.99
CA ASN A 224 4.70 9.04 -18.29
C ASN A 224 5.30 7.68 -17.85
N ALA A 225 4.81 6.56 -18.38
CA ALA A 225 5.23 5.21 -17.97
C ALA A 225 6.76 5.05 -18.02
N GLU A 226 7.38 5.38 -19.15
CA GLU A 226 8.82 5.27 -19.35
C GLU A 226 9.61 6.09 -18.31
N THR A 227 9.21 7.33 -18.08
CA THR A 227 9.83 8.23 -17.10
C THR A 227 9.77 7.66 -15.68
N PHE A 228 8.63 7.09 -15.30
CA PHE A 228 8.47 6.46 -13.99
C PHE A 228 9.33 5.21 -13.85
N LEU A 229 9.41 4.38 -14.88
CA LEU A 229 10.24 3.17 -14.85
C LEU A 229 11.72 3.53 -14.73
N ILE A 230 12.21 4.50 -15.50
CA ILE A 230 13.58 5.00 -15.40
C ILE A 230 13.88 5.52 -13.99
N ARG A 231 12.93 6.24 -13.37
CA ARG A 231 13.08 6.73 -11.99
C ARG A 231 13.20 5.58 -11.00
N ASP A 232 12.35 4.57 -11.10
CA ASP A 232 12.38 3.39 -10.22
C ASP A 232 13.72 2.65 -10.35
N VAL A 233 14.19 2.40 -11.58
CA VAL A 233 15.49 1.76 -11.83
C VAL A 233 16.64 2.57 -11.24
N ASN A 234 16.65 3.89 -11.45
CA ASN A 234 17.69 4.76 -10.90
C ASN A 234 17.70 4.78 -9.37
N ASN A 235 16.53 4.73 -8.73
CA ASN A 235 16.46 4.70 -7.27
C ASN A 235 17.02 3.39 -6.71
N VAL A 236 16.60 2.24 -7.27
CA VAL A 236 17.12 0.92 -6.90
C VAL A 236 18.63 0.85 -7.14
N ALA A 237 19.09 1.24 -8.32
CA ALA A 237 20.51 1.26 -8.66
C ALA A 237 21.32 2.13 -7.70
N ARG A 238 20.84 3.34 -7.38
CA ARG A 238 21.51 4.25 -6.44
C ARG A 238 21.64 3.63 -5.05
N PHE A 239 20.63 2.91 -4.55
CA PHE A 239 20.70 2.26 -3.25
C PHE A 239 21.76 1.17 -3.23
N PHE A 240 21.71 0.22 -4.17
CA PHE A 240 22.62 -0.93 -4.19
C PHE A 240 24.05 -0.58 -4.60
N LYS A 241 24.27 0.48 -5.38
CA LYS A 241 25.64 1.01 -5.65
C LYS A 241 26.35 1.46 -4.37
N LYS A 242 25.62 1.92 -3.33
CA LYS A 242 26.21 2.26 -2.02
C LYS A 242 26.64 1.02 -1.22
N LEU A 243 26.16 -0.16 -1.61
CA LEU A 243 26.49 -1.46 -1.03
C LEU A 243 27.50 -2.22 -1.90
N ASP A 244 28.25 -1.49 -2.74
CA ASP A 244 29.27 -2.01 -3.66
C ASP A 244 28.76 -3.06 -4.67
N ILE A 245 27.47 -3.02 -5.02
CA ILE A 245 26.92 -3.81 -6.12
C ILE A 245 27.19 -3.11 -7.45
N ARG A 246 27.79 -3.85 -8.40
CA ARG A 246 28.05 -3.34 -9.76
C ARG A 246 26.75 -3.35 -10.55
N ILE A 247 26.32 -2.18 -10.99
CA ILE A 247 25.02 -2.00 -11.65
C ILE A 247 25.19 -1.15 -12.91
N ASN A 248 24.61 -1.66 -14.00
CA ASN A 248 24.37 -0.92 -15.24
C ASN A 248 22.85 -0.73 -15.42
N GLU A 249 22.37 0.51 -15.33
CA GLU A 249 20.96 0.85 -15.44
C GLU A 249 20.36 0.53 -16.82
N GLU A 250 21.14 0.62 -17.90
CA GLU A 250 20.67 0.30 -19.26
C GLU A 250 20.40 -1.21 -19.41
N GLU A 251 21.24 -2.04 -18.81
CA GLU A 251 21.07 -3.49 -18.75
C GLU A 251 19.81 -3.86 -17.96
N ILE A 252 19.60 -3.24 -16.78
CA ILE A 252 18.37 -3.44 -15.99
C ILE A 252 17.13 -3.07 -16.81
N MET A 253 17.14 -1.90 -17.47
CA MET A 253 16.01 -1.45 -18.29
C MET A 253 15.69 -2.43 -19.41
N THR A 254 16.73 -3.02 -20.01
CA THR A 254 16.59 -4.04 -21.05
C THR A 254 15.95 -5.31 -20.47
N MET A 255 16.51 -5.83 -19.37
CA MET A 255 15.99 -7.03 -18.68
C MET A 255 14.52 -6.88 -18.27
N ILE A 256 14.11 -5.69 -17.80
CA ILE A 256 12.72 -5.42 -17.41
C ILE A 256 11.76 -5.50 -18.60
N LYS A 257 12.19 -4.98 -19.76
CA LYS A 257 11.35 -4.89 -20.95
C LYS A 257 11.31 -6.17 -21.78
N GLU A 258 12.29 -7.06 -21.61
CA GLU A 258 12.39 -8.33 -22.34
C GLU A 258 11.47 -9.43 -21.82
N VAL A 259 10.94 -9.32 -20.58
CA VAL A 259 10.00 -10.33 -20.06
C VAL A 259 8.74 -10.34 -20.91
N GLU A 260 8.54 -11.48 -21.59
CA GLU A 260 7.48 -11.71 -22.58
C GLU A 260 6.10 -11.24 -22.07
N LYS A 261 5.38 -10.57 -22.98
CA LYS A 261 4.08 -9.95 -22.74
C LYS A 261 2.97 -10.95 -22.49
#